data_AF-A0A1L0G7K8-F1
#
_entry.id   AF-A0A1L0G7K8-F1
#
_cell.length_a   1.000
_cell.length_b   1.000
_cell.length_c   1.000
_cell.angle_alpha   90.00
_cell.angle_beta   90.00
_cell.angle_gamma   90.00
#
_symmetry.space_group_name_H-M   'P 1'
#
loop_
_entity.id
_entity.type
_entity.pdbx_description
1 polymer ?
#
loop_
_entity_poly.entity_id
_entity_poly.type
_entity_poly.pdbx_seq_one_letter_code
_entity_poly.pdbx_strand_id
1 'polypeptide(L)'
;MDIAYPMAANLPDLDSLIDTKIDELIRKDFGGPSVAQPRVGVLLVQFLDGNGKSKKKSSWFGHVTEDKPLTPWESWTLNVMCLPLGDVDLPGPGDQALNPAERLLQLSLLSFESALAEVMDLVDHHKHHIPPIMTLDVLPFPYEITIDPKREGTQRLAAEDESWGHYIKKIID
;
A
#
# COMPACT_ATOMS: atom_id res chain seq x y z
N MET A 1 -1.85 3.80 22.78
CA MET A 1 -0.45 3.96 22.33
C MET A 1 -0.05 5.39 22.69
N ASP A 2 1.14 5.60 23.27
CA ASP A 2 1.59 6.92 23.77
C ASP A 2 2.68 7.51 22.85
N ILE A 3 2.44 7.47 21.54
CA ILE A 3 3.34 8.05 20.53
C ILE A 3 2.55 9.12 19.80
N ALA A 4 3.05 10.35 19.84
CA ALA A 4 2.48 11.46 19.07
C ALA A 4 2.97 11.38 17.61
N TYR A 5 2.05 11.39 16.66
CA TYR A 5 2.36 11.37 15.23
C TYR A 5 1.46 12.36 14.46
N PRO A 6 1.94 12.93 13.35
CA PRO A 6 1.13 13.81 12.52
C PRO A 6 0.00 13.03 11.84
N MET A 7 -1.18 13.62 11.78
CA MET A 7 -2.36 13.06 11.11
C MET A 7 -3.02 14.14 10.26
N ALA A 8 -3.42 13.77 9.04
CA ALA A 8 -4.24 14.64 8.22
C ALA A 8 -5.65 14.71 8.84
N ALA A 9 -6.06 15.90 9.27
CA ALA A 9 -7.34 16.09 9.96
C ALA A 9 -8.44 16.54 9.00
N ASN A 10 -9.70 16.22 9.33
CA ASN A 10 -10.91 16.65 8.63
C ASN A 10 -11.03 16.14 7.18
N LEU A 11 -10.57 14.91 6.92
CA LEU A 11 -10.65 14.26 5.60
C LEU A 11 -11.41 12.93 5.70
N PRO A 12 -12.75 12.95 5.86
CA PRO A 12 -13.54 11.74 6.15
C PRO A 12 -13.48 10.69 5.03
N ASP A 13 -13.33 11.13 3.78
CA ASP A 13 -13.18 10.22 2.64
C ASP A 13 -11.84 9.47 2.67
N LEU A 14 -10.77 10.15 3.12
CA LEU A 14 -9.45 9.54 3.32
C LEU A 14 -9.51 8.53 4.47
N ASP A 15 -10.11 8.91 5.60
CA ASP A 15 -10.27 8.02 6.76
C ASP A 15 -11.04 6.75 6.36
N SER A 16 -12.18 6.91 5.68
CA SER A 16 -13.00 5.79 5.19
C SER A 16 -12.26 4.88 4.21
N LEU A 17 -11.42 5.47 3.34
CA LEU A 17 -10.60 4.70 2.41
C LEU A 17 -9.51 3.91 3.14
N ILE A 18 -8.84 4.51 4.12
CA ILE A 18 -7.83 3.84 4.94
C ILE A 18 -8.47 2.66 5.68
N ASP A 19 -9.61 2.86 6.33
CA ASP A 19 -10.35 1.79 7.03
C ASP A 19 -10.71 0.64 6.07
N THR A 20 -11.23 0.98 4.89
CA THR A 20 -11.58 -0.01 3.85
C THR A 20 -10.37 -0.84 3.43
N LYS A 21 -9.19 -0.20 3.29
CA LYS A 21 -7.95 -0.88 2.91
C LYS A 21 -7.36 -1.70 4.05
N ILE A 22 -7.49 -1.26 5.30
CA ILE A 22 -7.12 -2.06 6.47
C ILE A 22 -7.97 -3.34 6.51
N ASP A 23 -9.28 -3.23 6.33
CA ASP A 23 -10.17 -4.39 6.30
C ASP A 23 -9.84 -5.35 5.15
N GLU A 24 -9.55 -4.82 3.97
CA GLU A 24 -9.14 -5.61 2.82
C GLU A 24 -7.83 -6.37 3.09
N LEU A 25 -6.84 -5.70 3.69
CA LEU A 25 -5.56 -6.30 4.08
C LEU A 25 -5.76 -7.41 5.12
N ILE A 26 -6.57 -7.15 6.14
CA ILE A 26 -6.87 -8.14 7.19
C ILE A 26 -7.50 -9.38 6.57
N ARG A 27 -8.51 -9.21 5.71
CA ARG A 27 -9.16 -10.35 5.04
C ARG A 27 -8.20 -11.13 4.15
N LYS A 28 -7.36 -10.43 3.38
CA LYS A 28 -6.47 -11.03 2.36
C LYS A 28 -5.28 -11.74 2.98
N ASP A 29 -4.55 -11.10 3.90
CA ASP A 29 -3.26 -11.59 4.39
C ASP A 29 -3.28 -12.07 5.85
N PHE A 30 -4.28 -11.65 6.65
CA PHE A 30 -4.34 -11.96 8.09
C PHE A 30 -5.58 -12.75 8.55
N GLY A 31 -6.49 -13.12 7.64
CA GLY A 31 -7.75 -13.81 7.96
C GLY A 31 -7.65 -15.35 8.06
N GLY A 32 -6.47 -15.92 7.79
CA GLY A 32 -6.30 -17.38 7.70
C GLY A 32 -6.40 -18.14 9.04
N PRO A 33 -6.70 -19.45 9.03
CA PRO A 33 -6.90 -20.26 10.24
C PRO A 33 -5.61 -20.60 11.00
N SER A 34 -4.44 -20.42 10.37
CA SER A 34 -3.15 -20.67 11.02
C SER A 34 -2.75 -19.46 11.86
N VAL A 35 -2.71 -19.65 13.18
CA VAL A 35 -2.37 -18.63 14.19
C VAL A 35 -0.97 -18.84 14.77
N ALA A 36 -0.21 -19.83 14.27
CA ALA A 36 1.06 -20.26 14.86
C ALA A 36 2.30 -19.59 14.24
N GLN A 37 2.15 -18.90 13.11
CA GLN A 37 3.26 -18.29 12.37
C GLN A 37 3.00 -16.80 12.12
N PRO A 38 4.04 -15.96 12.10
CA PRO A 38 3.94 -14.59 11.64
C PRO A 38 3.34 -14.54 10.24
N ARG A 39 2.46 -13.57 10.01
CA ARG A 39 1.87 -13.31 8.70
C ARG A 39 2.37 -11.98 8.18
N VAL A 40 2.60 -11.90 6.88
CA VAL A 40 3.10 -10.70 6.23
C VAL A 40 2.10 -10.28 5.15
N GLY A 41 1.70 -9.02 5.20
CA GLY A 41 0.93 -8.34 4.18
C GLY A 41 1.72 -7.16 3.64
N VAL A 42 1.35 -6.68 2.45
CA VAL A 42 2.04 -5.57 1.78
C VAL A 42 1.01 -4.56 1.32
N LEU A 43 1.17 -3.28 1.71
CA LEU A 43 0.46 -2.17 1.09
C LEU A 43 1.40 -1.38 0.19
N LEU A 44 0.85 -0.88 -0.91
CA LEU A 44 1.51 0.06 -1.79
C LEU A 44 0.67 1.33 -1.84
N VAL A 45 1.25 2.44 -1.39
CA VAL A 45 0.68 3.79 -1.52
C VAL A 45 1.41 4.49 -2.66
N GLN A 46 0.68 5.04 -3.62
CA GLN A 46 1.25 5.73 -4.77
C GLN A 46 0.69 7.14 -4.87
N PHE A 47 1.56 8.10 -5.15
CA PHE A 47 1.16 9.45 -5.53
C PHE A 47 1.33 9.60 -7.04
N LEU A 48 0.28 10.10 -7.69
CA LEU A 48 0.11 10.11 -9.13
C LEU A 48 0.26 11.53 -9.69
N ASP A 49 0.71 11.62 -10.95
CA ASP A 49 0.89 12.92 -11.61
C ASP A 49 -0.46 13.51 -12.03
N GLY A 50 -0.97 14.46 -11.25
CA GLY A 50 -2.17 15.23 -11.58
C GLY A 50 -1.97 16.24 -12.71
N ASN A 51 -0.71 16.59 -13.04
CA ASN A 51 -0.35 17.42 -14.20
C ASN A 51 -0.25 16.61 -15.48
N GLY A 52 -0.56 15.31 -15.43
CA GLY A 52 -0.90 14.50 -16.57
C GLY A 52 -2.14 15.04 -17.28
N LYS A 53 -2.03 16.21 -17.92
CA LYS A 53 -2.61 16.39 -19.25
C LYS A 53 -2.21 15.13 -19.96
N SER A 54 -3.17 14.22 -20.12
CA SER A 54 -3.03 13.08 -21.02
C SER A 54 -2.32 13.68 -22.22
N LYS A 55 -1.10 13.21 -22.51
CA LYS A 55 -0.46 13.55 -23.77
C LYS A 55 -1.41 12.93 -24.78
N LYS A 56 -2.48 13.64 -25.13
CA LYS A 56 -3.38 13.38 -26.23
C LYS A 56 -2.44 13.46 -27.42
N LYS A 57 -1.79 12.34 -27.71
CA LYS A 57 -1.36 12.07 -29.07
C LYS A 57 -2.68 12.13 -29.82
N SER A 58 -2.90 13.26 -30.49
CA SER A 58 -3.97 13.43 -31.45
C SER A 58 -3.79 12.34 -32.48
N SER A 59 -4.35 11.15 -32.21
CA SER A 59 -4.49 10.10 -33.19
C SER A 59 -5.60 10.59 -34.10
N TRP A 60 -5.21 11.01 -35.29
CA TRP A 60 -6.10 11.52 -36.34
C TRP A 60 -7.08 10.43 -36.87
N PHE A 61 -7.08 9.22 -36.29
CA PHE A 61 -8.05 8.18 -36.58
C PHE A 61 -8.79 7.73 -35.31
N GLY A 62 -9.94 8.36 -35.04
CA GLY A 62 -11.20 7.75 -34.57
C GLY A 62 -11.24 6.76 -33.40
N HIS A 63 -10.15 6.43 -32.72
CA HIS A 63 -10.16 5.52 -31.59
C HIS A 63 -10.15 6.33 -30.31
N VAL A 64 -11.25 6.24 -29.55
CA VAL A 64 -11.28 6.65 -28.14
C VAL A 64 -10.27 5.76 -27.43
N THR A 65 -9.06 6.26 -27.19
CA THR A 65 -8.11 5.60 -26.29
C THR A 65 -8.63 5.81 -24.88
N GLU A 66 -9.06 4.71 -24.27
CA GLU A 66 -9.32 4.54 -22.85
C GLU A 66 -8.30 5.34 -22.02
N ASP A 67 -8.79 6.06 -21.01
CA ASP A 67 -8.01 7.01 -20.23
C ASP A 67 -6.68 6.40 -19.76
N LYS A 68 -5.57 6.97 -20.24
CA LYS A 68 -4.24 6.49 -19.88
C LYS A 68 -4.08 6.61 -18.34
N PRO A 69 -3.70 5.54 -17.62
CA PRO A 69 -3.54 5.60 -16.18
C PRO A 69 -2.50 6.66 -15.82
N LEU A 70 -2.79 7.44 -14.78
CA LEU A 70 -1.86 8.42 -14.25
C LEU A 70 -0.57 7.71 -13.84
N THR A 71 0.57 8.30 -14.17
CA THR A 71 1.87 7.70 -13.83
C THR A 71 2.22 8.07 -12.38
N PRO A 72 2.59 7.10 -11.53
CA PRO A 72 3.06 7.39 -10.18
C PRO A 72 4.39 8.13 -10.26
N TRP A 73 4.49 9.27 -9.57
CA TRP A 73 5.76 9.97 -9.38
C TRP A 73 6.44 9.60 -8.06
N GLU A 74 5.69 9.01 -7.12
CA GLU A 74 6.22 8.48 -5.87
C GLU A 74 5.43 7.22 -5.45
N SER A 75 6.11 6.30 -4.76
CA SER A 75 5.53 5.03 -4.32
C SER A 75 6.17 4.57 -3.01
N TRP A 76 5.32 4.21 -2.04
CA TRP A 76 5.69 3.72 -0.72
C TRP A 76 5.18 2.30 -0.56
N THR A 77 6.10 1.36 -0.33
CA THR A 77 5.74 -0.04 -0.04
C THR A 77 5.87 -0.30 1.45
N LEU A 78 4.77 -0.60 2.11
CA LEU A 78 4.71 -0.90 3.53
C LEU A 78 4.58 -2.41 3.71
N ASN A 79 5.58 -3.01 4.37
CA ASN A 79 5.53 -4.42 4.76
C ASN A 79 4.97 -4.51 6.18
N VAL A 80 3.81 -5.14 6.33
CA VAL A 80 3.10 -5.26 7.60
C VAL A 80 3.21 -6.69 8.09
N MET A 81 3.81 -6.88 9.27
CA MET A 81 3.92 -8.18 9.90
C MET A 81 2.95 -8.28 11.08
N CYS A 82 2.04 -9.25 11.01
CA CYS A 82 1.15 -9.63 12.11
C CYS A 82 1.78 -10.80 12.88
N LEU A 83 2.19 -10.54 14.12
CA LEU A 83 2.78 -11.55 15.01
C LEU A 83 1.67 -12.39 15.68
N PRO A 84 1.87 -13.71 15.85
CA PRO A 84 0.90 -14.56 16.52
C PRO A 84 0.85 -14.24 18.02
N LEU A 85 -0.35 -14.28 18.60
CA LEU A 85 -0.55 -14.22 20.05
C LEU A 85 -0.29 -15.62 20.65
N GLY A 86 0.93 -15.86 21.10
CA GLY A 86 1.36 -17.12 21.73
C GLY A 86 2.72 -16.98 22.40
N ASP A 87 3.27 -18.07 22.94
CA ASP A 87 4.65 -18.11 23.44
C ASP A 87 5.62 -17.99 22.26
N VAL A 88 5.81 -16.75 21.80
CA VAL A 88 6.90 -16.41 20.89
C VAL A 88 8.14 -16.32 21.76
N ASP A 89 9.09 -17.22 21.54
CA ASP A 89 10.37 -17.27 22.24
C ASP A 89 11.26 -16.12 21.73
N LEU A 90 10.88 -14.90 22.11
CA LEU A 90 11.57 -13.67 21.75
C LEU A 90 12.69 -13.43 22.75
N PRO A 91 13.95 -13.26 22.32
CA PRO A 91 15.06 -12.96 23.22
C PRO A 91 14.85 -11.57 23.84
N GLY A 92 14.60 -11.53 25.15
CA GLY A 92 14.43 -10.30 25.92
C GLY A 92 15.46 -10.19 27.07
N PRO A 93 15.92 -8.98 27.42
CA PRO A 93 16.79 -8.80 28.58
C PRO A 93 16.02 -9.12 29.87
N GLY A 94 16.72 -9.73 30.83
CA GLY A 94 16.12 -10.18 32.07
C GLY A 94 15.46 -9.09 32.92
N ASP A 95 14.60 -9.57 33.82
CA ASP A 95 14.17 -8.98 35.09
C ASP A 95 12.89 -8.15 35.24
N GLN A 96 12.00 -8.09 34.23
CA GLN A 96 10.57 -7.87 34.50
C GLN A 96 9.72 -8.79 33.62
N ALA A 97 8.95 -9.68 34.24
CA ALA A 97 8.14 -10.70 33.57
C ALA A 97 6.92 -10.06 32.87
N LEU A 98 7.16 -9.27 31.82
CA LEU A 98 6.11 -8.82 30.94
C LEU A 98 5.46 -10.05 30.30
N ASN A 99 4.12 -10.09 30.35
CA ASN A 99 3.39 -11.14 29.68
C ASN A 99 3.64 -11.05 28.15
N PRO A 100 3.46 -12.14 27.40
CA PRO A 100 3.74 -12.15 25.96
C PRO A 100 3.05 -11.03 25.17
N ALA A 101 1.81 -10.66 25.54
CA ALA A 101 1.07 -9.60 24.85
C ALA A 101 1.72 -8.22 25.05
N GLU A 102 2.22 -7.94 26.25
CA GLU A 102 2.90 -6.67 26.55
C GLU A 102 4.25 -6.55 25.81
N ARG A 103 4.98 -7.65 25.66
CA ARG A 103 6.19 -7.69 24.81
C ARG A 103 5.87 -7.42 23.34
N LEU A 104 4.82 -8.04 22.81
CA LEU A 104 4.37 -7.82 21.44
C LEU A 104 3.92 -6.36 21.22
N LEU A 105 3.23 -5.78 22.20
CA LEU A 105 2.85 -4.36 22.15
C LEU A 105 4.09 -3.45 22.12
N GLN A 106 5.09 -3.71 22.98
CA GLN A 106 6.35 -2.95 22.97
C GLN A 106 7.08 -3.04 21.63
N LEU A 107 7.17 -4.24 21.04
CA LEU A 107 7.74 -4.42 19.71
C LEU A 107 6.97 -3.65 18.63
N SER A 108 5.63 -3.66 18.69
CA SER A 108 4.79 -2.89 17.79
C SER A 108 5.02 -1.37 17.92
N LEU A 109 5.23 -0.88 19.15
CA LEU A 109 5.51 0.53 19.41
C LEU A 109 6.88 0.94 18.85
N LEU A 110 7.92 0.15 19.12
CA LEU A 110 9.27 0.38 18.59
C LEU A 110 9.28 0.35 17.05
N SER A 111 8.57 -0.62 16.45
CA SER A 111 8.43 -0.71 15.00
C SER A 111 7.72 0.51 14.41
N PHE A 112 6.68 1.02 15.08
CA PHE A 112 5.96 2.21 14.63
C PHE A 112 6.82 3.47 14.73
N GLU A 113 7.52 3.66 15.85
CA GLU A 113 8.42 4.80 16.05
C GLU A 113 9.55 4.83 15.02
N SER A 114 10.18 3.68 14.76
CA SER A 114 11.23 3.56 13.74
C SER A 114 10.70 3.86 12.34
N ALA A 115 9.51 3.34 11.99
CA ALA A 115 8.91 3.59 10.68
C ALA A 115 8.53 5.07 10.50
N LEU A 116 8.00 5.72 11.54
CA LEU A 116 7.66 7.13 11.51
C LEU A 116 8.93 7.99 11.31
N ALA A 117 10.00 7.71 12.04
CA ALA A 117 11.28 8.40 11.87
C ALA A 117 11.83 8.22 10.44
N GLU A 118 11.81 7.00 9.91
CA GLU A 118 12.26 6.70 8.56
C GLU A 118 11.46 7.46 7.48
N VAL A 119 10.13 7.52 7.61
CA VAL A 119 9.28 8.31 6.70
C VAL A 119 9.69 9.78 6.72
N MET A 120 9.87 10.37 7.91
CA MET A 120 10.26 11.77 8.07
C MET A 120 11.63 12.06 7.43
N ASP A 121 12.61 11.20 7.68
CA ASP A 121 13.96 11.32 7.12
C ASP A 121 13.93 11.21 5.58
N LEU A 122 13.21 10.22 5.04
CA LEU A 122 13.10 10.02 3.60
C LEU A 122 12.46 11.22 2.90
N VAL A 123 11.38 11.77 3.47
CA VAL A 123 10.68 12.94 2.93
C VAL A 123 11.57 14.18 2.95
N ASP A 124 12.32 14.44 4.03
CA ASP A 124 13.19 15.62 4.09
C ASP A 124 14.39 15.51 3.13
N HIS A 125 14.99 14.32 3.04
CA HIS A 125 16.14 14.07 2.16
C HIS A 125 15.79 14.10 0.67
N HIS A 126 14.59 13.66 0.29
CA HIS A 126 14.21 13.48 -1.12
C HIS A 126 13.20 14.53 -1.63
N LYS A 127 12.98 15.65 -0.96
CA LYS A 127 11.98 16.66 -1.40
C LYS A 127 12.15 17.25 -2.81
N HIS A 128 13.27 17.03 -3.49
CA HIS A 128 13.56 17.59 -4.81
C HIS A 128 12.74 16.98 -5.96
N HIS A 129 12.19 15.77 -5.82
CA HIS A 129 11.38 15.13 -6.85
C HIS A 129 9.89 15.49 -6.78
N ILE A 130 9.46 16.20 -5.72
CA ILE A 130 8.05 16.55 -5.50
C ILE A 130 7.57 17.48 -6.63
N PRO A 131 6.50 17.12 -7.37
CA PRO A 131 5.97 17.96 -8.44
C PRO A 131 5.46 19.32 -7.92
N PRO A 132 5.46 20.35 -8.77
CA PRO A 132 4.89 21.65 -8.40
C PRO A 132 3.41 21.53 -8.01
N ILE A 133 3.03 22.12 -6.87
CA ILE A 133 1.63 22.19 -6.43
C ILE A 133 0.90 23.25 -7.27
N MET A 134 -0.06 22.81 -8.08
CA MET A 134 -0.81 23.67 -9.00
C MET A 134 -2.24 23.99 -8.52
N THR A 135 -2.66 23.44 -7.37
CA THR A 135 -4.02 23.60 -6.83
C THR A 135 -3.99 24.15 -5.41
N LEU A 136 -5.16 24.61 -4.93
CA LEU A 136 -5.38 25.00 -3.53
C LEU A 136 -6.05 23.87 -2.72
N ASP A 137 -6.18 22.68 -3.31
CA ASP A 137 -6.81 21.54 -2.65
C ASP A 137 -5.94 21.05 -1.50
N VAL A 138 -6.59 20.58 -0.43
CA VAL A 138 -5.90 20.02 0.74
C VAL A 138 -5.08 18.77 0.35
N LEU A 139 -5.53 18.05 -0.67
CA LEU A 139 -4.87 16.88 -1.26
C LEU A 139 -4.42 17.21 -2.70
N PRO A 140 -3.27 17.88 -2.88
CA PRO A 140 -2.86 18.41 -4.19
C PRO A 140 -2.40 17.33 -5.17
N PHE A 141 -2.10 16.12 -4.69
CA PHE A 141 -1.66 15.00 -5.51
C PHE A 141 -2.70 13.87 -5.44
N PRO A 142 -3.21 13.39 -6.59
CA PRO A 142 -4.01 12.18 -6.63
C PRO A 142 -3.19 11.00 -6.08
N TYR A 143 -3.84 10.05 -5.43
CA TYR A 143 -3.18 8.92 -4.80
C TYR A 143 -3.99 7.63 -4.94
N GLU A 144 -3.30 6.50 -4.80
CA GLU A 144 -3.88 5.16 -4.81
C GLU A 144 -3.28 4.31 -3.69
N ILE A 145 -4.10 3.46 -3.06
CA ILE A 145 -3.66 2.48 -2.07
C ILE A 145 -4.06 1.08 -2.55
N THR A 146 -3.08 0.23 -2.79
CA THR A 146 -3.27 -1.17 -3.24
C THR A 146 -2.68 -2.14 -2.25
N ILE A 147 -3.23 -3.36 -2.18
CA ILE A 147 -2.74 -4.42 -1.29
C ILE A 147 -2.16 -5.54 -2.15
N ASP A 148 -0.88 -5.83 -1.95
CA ASP A 148 -0.15 -6.88 -2.64
C ASP A 148 -0.25 -6.80 -4.18
N PRO A 149 0.32 -5.74 -4.78
CA PRO A 149 0.24 -5.49 -6.23
C PRO A 149 0.97 -6.56 -7.05
N LYS A 150 1.93 -7.29 -6.46
CA LYS A 150 2.67 -8.36 -7.14
C LYS A 150 1.78 -9.59 -7.38
N ARG A 151 0.93 -9.97 -6.43
CA ARG A 151 -0.04 -11.08 -6.66
C ARG A 151 -1.09 -10.71 -7.70
N GLU A 152 -1.52 -9.45 -7.75
CA GLU A 152 -2.51 -8.98 -8.73
C GLU A 152 -1.97 -8.89 -10.17
N GLY A 153 -0.75 -8.37 -10.36
CA GLY A 153 -0.12 -8.35 -11.68
C GLY A 153 0.09 -9.75 -12.26
N THR A 154 0.41 -10.73 -11.40
CA THR A 154 0.55 -12.14 -11.80
C THR A 154 -0.80 -12.77 -12.17
N GLN A 155 -1.88 -12.41 -11.46
CA GLN A 155 -3.24 -12.86 -11.80
C GLN A 155 -3.77 -12.22 -13.10
N ARG A 156 -3.49 -10.94 -13.34
CA ARG A 156 -3.89 -10.26 -14.60
C ARG A 156 -3.19 -10.86 -15.81
N LEU A 157 -1.87 -11.10 -15.72
CA LEU A 157 -1.13 -11.78 -16.78
C LEU A 157 -1.66 -13.19 -17.04
N ALA A 158 -2.01 -13.95 -15.99
CA ALA A 158 -2.60 -15.27 -16.15
C ALA A 158 -3.99 -15.24 -16.82
N ALA A 159 -4.85 -14.27 -16.45
CA ALA A 159 -6.17 -14.11 -17.06
C ALA A 159 -6.11 -13.65 -18.53
N GLU A 160 -5.12 -12.81 -18.87
CA GLU A 160 -4.88 -12.37 -20.25
C GLU A 160 -4.39 -13.54 -21.13
N ASP A 161 -3.47 -14.39 -20.63
CA ASP A 161 -2.99 -15.58 -21.36
C ASP A 161 -4.11 -16.59 -21.65
N GLU A 162 -5.05 -16.79 -20.72
CA GLU A 162 -6.22 -17.66 -20.92
C GLU A 162 -7.21 -17.11 -21.97
N SER A 163 -7.39 -15.79 -21.98
CA SER A 163 -8.23 -15.07 -22.97
C SER A 163 -7.63 -15.15 -24.37
N TRP A 164 -6.31 -14.93 -24.50
CA TRP A 164 -5.58 -15.10 -25.76
C TRP A 164 -5.65 -16.53 -26.27
N GLY A 165 -5.53 -17.53 -25.40
CA GLY A 165 -5.66 -18.94 -25.76
C GLY A 165 -7.04 -19.33 -26.31
N HIS A 166 -8.12 -18.76 -25.77
CA HIS A 166 -9.48 -18.95 -26.27
C HIS A 166 -9.72 -18.27 -27.62
N TYR A 167 -9.19 -17.05 -27.78
CA TYR A 167 -9.32 -16.29 -29.01
C TYR A 167 -8.63 -17.00 -30.19
N ILE A 168 -7.43 -17.55 -29.97
CA ILE A 168 -6.68 -18.28 -31.00
C ILE A 168 -7.39 -19.57 -31.42
N LYS A 169 -7.95 -20.34 -30.47
CA LYS A 169 -8.73 -21.55 -30.79
C LYS A 169 -9.92 -21.26 -31.71
N LYS A 170 -10.61 -20.14 -31.48
CA LYS A 170 -11.77 -19.72 -32.27
C LYS A 170 -11.45 -19.31 -33.72
N ILE A 171 -10.18 -19.02 -34.02
CA ILE A 171 -9.71 -18.66 -35.36
C ILE A 171 -9.21 -19.88 -36.15
N ILE A 172 -8.83 -20.95 -35.44
CA ILE A 172 -8.23 -22.15 -36.02
C ILE A 172 -9.29 -23.24 -36.31
N ASP A 173 -10.43 -23.21 -35.63
CA ASP A 173 -11.65 -23.97 -35.97
C ASP A 173 -12.54 -23.20 -36.97
#